data_AF-A0A4R3UF84-F1
#
_entry.id   AF-A0A4R3UF84-F1
#
_cell.length_a   1.000
_cell.length_b   1.000
_cell.length_c   1.000
_cell.angle_alpha   90.00
_cell.angle_beta   90.00
_cell.angle_gamma   90.00
#
_symmetry.space_group_name_H-M   'P 1'
#
loop_
_entity.id
_entity.type
_entity.pdbx_description
1 polymer ?
#
loop_
_entity_poly.entity_id
_entity_poly.type
_entity_poly.pdbx_seq_one_letter_code
_entity_poly.pdbx_strand_id
1 'polypeptide(L)'
;MNRNAKFQSTLPALAVQLPLVVTSPAFAAGFDKLNDTVTNVNTILVTISIAVVTIAIIWAGFKMIFQGARLVDVANVLIGGTLIGGAGAMASYIVS
;
A
#
# COMPACT_ATOMS: atom_id res chain seq x y z
N MET A 1 12.00 -16.42 -68.95
CA MET A 1 12.08 -17.23 -67.70
C MET A 1 13.32 -16.81 -66.92
N ASN A 2 13.18 -16.12 -65.77
CA ASN A 2 13.95 -16.45 -64.56
C ASN A 2 13.32 -15.78 -63.33
N ARG A 3 12.69 -16.59 -62.47
CA ARG A 3 11.80 -16.20 -61.35
C ARG A 3 12.57 -15.98 -60.03
N ASN A 4 13.72 -15.30 -60.04
CA ASN A 4 14.67 -15.35 -58.91
C ASN A 4 14.99 -14.00 -58.24
N ALA A 5 14.09 -13.02 -58.26
CA ALA A 5 14.30 -11.73 -57.58
C ALA A 5 13.41 -11.50 -56.33
N LYS A 6 12.61 -12.49 -55.91
CA LYS A 6 11.66 -12.36 -54.79
C LYS A 6 11.97 -13.21 -53.54
N PHE A 7 13.14 -13.84 -53.46
CA PHE A 7 13.45 -14.79 -52.37
C PHE A 7 14.55 -14.35 -51.38
N GLN A 8 14.99 -13.09 -51.42
CA GLN A 8 16.10 -12.63 -50.57
C GLN A 8 15.77 -11.48 -49.61
N SER A 9 14.53 -10.98 -49.52
CA SER A 9 14.23 -9.77 -48.71
C SER A 9 13.18 -9.93 -47.59
N THR A 10 12.81 -11.13 -47.15
CA THR A 10 11.73 -11.29 -46.15
C THR A 10 12.08 -12.10 -44.89
N LEU A 11 13.34 -12.46 -44.67
CA LEU A 11 13.72 -13.33 -43.54
C LEU A 11 14.42 -12.70 -42.32
N PRO A 12 14.97 -11.46 -42.30
CA PRO A 12 15.48 -10.91 -41.05
C PRO A 12 14.41 -10.20 -40.20
N ALA A 13 13.18 -10.02 -40.71
CA ALA A 13 12.12 -9.29 -40.02
C ALA A 13 11.40 -10.11 -38.91
N LEU A 14 11.67 -11.42 -38.80
CA LEU A 14 11.06 -12.29 -37.79
C LEU A 14 12.01 -12.68 -36.66
N ALA A 15 13.34 -12.59 -36.85
CA ALA A 15 14.33 -12.94 -35.81
C ALA A 15 14.61 -11.81 -34.81
N VAL A 16 14.24 -10.57 -35.13
CA VAL A 16 14.33 -9.42 -34.19
C VAL A 16 13.15 -9.38 -33.21
N GLN A 17 12.14 -10.24 -33.38
CA GLN A 17 10.95 -10.23 -32.52
C GLN A 17 11.16 -10.90 -31.15
N LEU A 18 12.36 -11.41 -30.84
CA LEU A 18 12.62 -12.24 -29.64
C LEU A 18 13.24 -11.57 -28.40
N PRO A 19 13.63 -10.27 -28.37
CA PRO A 19 13.76 -9.59 -27.08
C PRO A 19 12.84 -8.37 -26.93
N LEU A 20 12.02 -8.01 -27.92
CA LEU A 20 11.15 -6.83 -27.81
C LEU A 20 9.76 -7.09 -27.18
N VAL A 21 9.62 -8.17 -26.40
CA VAL A 21 8.39 -8.52 -25.67
C VAL A 21 8.63 -8.58 -24.15
N VAL A 22 9.76 -8.07 -23.64
CA VAL A 22 10.01 -7.99 -22.17
C VAL A 22 9.85 -6.60 -21.57
N THR A 23 9.48 -5.58 -22.37
CA THR A 23 9.15 -4.25 -21.84
C THR A 23 7.85 -3.77 -22.45
N SER A 24 6.77 -4.51 -22.22
CA SER A 24 5.44 -3.91 -22.26
C SER A 24 5.44 -2.78 -21.20
N PRO A 25 5.15 -1.52 -21.55
CA PRO A 25 4.94 -0.48 -20.54
C PRO A 25 3.78 -0.83 -19.60
N ALA A 26 2.99 -1.86 -19.91
CA ALA A 26 1.97 -2.45 -19.03
C ALA A 26 2.55 -3.17 -17.80
N PHE A 27 3.77 -3.74 -17.85
CA PHE A 27 4.41 -4.31 -16.66
C PHE A 27 5.09 -3.21 -15.83
N ALA A 28 5.71 -2.21 -16.45
CA ALA A 28 6.29 -1.06 -15.75
C ALA A 28 5.21 -0.16 -15.09
N ALA A 29 4.13 0.16 -15.82
CA ALA A 29 3.00 0.93 -15.28
C ALA A 29 2.19 0.18 -14.22
N GLY A 30 2.27 -1.15 -14.18
CA GLY A 30 1.68 -1.98 -13.12
C GLY A 30 2.42 -1.80 -11.79
N PHE A 31 3.75 -1.70 -11.82
CA PHE A 31 4.55 -1.43 -10.62
C PHE A 31 4.34 -0.01 -10.10
N ASP A 32 4.20 0.98 -10.99
CA ASP A 32 3.85 2.35 -10.58
C ASP A 32 2.47 2.38 -9.88
N LYS A 33 1.47 1.70 -10.45
CA LYS A 33 0.14 1.58 -9.85
C LYS A 33 0.15 0.84 -8.51
N LEU A 34 1.00 -0.18 -8.38
CA LEU A 34 1.17 -0.93 -7.13
C LEU A 34 1.82 -0.06 -6.05
N ASN A 35 2.83 0.73 -6.42
CA ASN A 35 3.47 1.66 -5.51
C ASN A 35 2.46 2.69 -5.00
N ASP A 36 1.69 3.30 -5.91
CA ASP A 36 0.60 4.24 -5.55
C ASP A 36 -0.47 3.58 -4.65
N THR A 37 -0.82 2.32 -4.93
CA THR A 37 -1.82 1.59 -4.14
C THR A 37 -1.30 1.31 -2.74
N VAL A 38 -0.04 0.88 -2.59
CA VAL A 38 0.58 0.61 -1.29
C VAL A 38 0.69 1.89 -0.45
N THR A 39 1.11 3.01 -1.05
CA THR A 39 1.17 4.31 -0.37
C THR A 39 -0.21 4.80 0.07
N ASN A 40 -1.24 4.65 -0.77
CA ASN A 40 -2.62 4.99 -0.42
C ASN A 40 -3.16 4.11 0.72
N VAL A 41 -2.90 2.80 0.67
CA VAL A 41 -3.32 1.86 1.73
C VAL A 41 -2.68 2.24 3.05
N ASN A 42 -1.38 2.56 3.08
CA ASN A 42 -0.73 2.98 4.30
C ASN A 42 -1.30 4.28 4.86
N THR A 43 -1.54 5.27 4.00
CA THR A 43 -2.16 6.54 4.41
C THR A 43 -3.51 6.30 5.09
N ILE A 44 -4.32 5.39 4.53
CA ILE A 44 -5.62 5.01 5.12
C ILE A 44 -5.41 4.28 6.46
N LEU A 45 -4.48 3.33 6.55
CA LEU A 45 -4.19 2.59 7.78
C LEU A 45 -3.76 3.52 8.92
N VAL A 46 -2.88 4.50 8.65
CA VAL A 46 -2.42 5.48 9.64
C VAL A 46 -3.57 6.41 10.05
N THR A 47 -4.38 6.87 9.09
CA THR A 47 -5.54 7.72 9.37
C THR A 47 -6.55 7.01 10.28
N ILE A 48 -6.85 5.74 10.01
CA ILE A 48 -7.74 4.93 10.85
C ILE A 48 -7.15 4.70 12.23
N SER A 49 -5.84 4.43 12.33
CA SER A 49 -5.16 4.27 13.63
C SER A 49 -5.36 5.48 14.54
N ILE A 50 -5.19 6.69 14.00
CA ILE A 50 -5.39 7.94 14.75
C ILE A 50 -6.87 8.13 15.13
N ALA A 51 -7.79 7.82 14.22
CA ALA A 51 -9.22 7.91 14.49
C ALA A 51 -9.63 6.98 15.65
N VAL A 52 -9.16 5.74 15.65
CA VAL A 52 -9.44 4.75 16.71
C VAL A 52 -8.86 5.21 18.06
N VAL A 53 -7.63 5.73 18.08
CA VAL A 53 -7.01 6.29 19.30
C VAL A 53 -7.86 7.42 19.89
N THR A 54 -8.38 8.29 19.03
CA THR A 54 -9.21 9.42 19.46
C THR A 54 -10.49 8.92 20.15
N ILE A 55 -11.16 7.94 19.56
CA ILE A 55 -12.38 7.34 20.12
C ILE A 55 -12.07 6.63 21.46
N ALA A 56 -10.94 5.93 21.56
CA ALA A 56 -10.52 5.23 22.78
C ALA A 56 -10.32 6.19 23.96
N ILE A 57 -9.68 7.34 23.72
CA ILE A 57 -9.46 8.36 24.75
C ILE A 57 -10.78 8.98 25.20
N ILE A 58 -11.68 9.30 24.26
CA ILE A 58 -13.01 9.85 24.58
C ILE A 58 -13.80 8.87 25.44
N TRP A 59 -13.82 7.59 25.08
CA TRP A 59 -14.51 6.55 25.84
C TRP A 59 -13.95 6.39 27.26
N ALA A 60 -12.62 6.38 27.40
CA ALA A 60 -11.95 6.28 28.69
C ALA A 60 -12.27 7.51 29.58
N GLY A 61 -12.21 8.72 29.03
CA GLY A 61 -12.53 9.95 29.73
C GLY A 61 -13.99 10.01 30.20
N PHE A 62 -14.92 9.57 29.35
CA PHE A 62 -16.35 9.49 29.71
C PHE A 62 -16.58 8.56 30.90
N LYS A 63 -15.96 7.37 30.89
CA LYS A 63 -16.05 6.42 32.00
C LYS A 63 -15.45 6.95 33.30
N MET A 64 -14.29 7.63 33.25
CA MET A 64 -13.66 8.19 34.44
C MET A 64 -14.49 9.31 35.08
N ILE A 65 -15.03 10.22 34.25
CA ILE A 65 -15.74 11.42 34.74
C ILE A 65 -17.17 11.08 35.20
N PHE A 66 -17.92 10.29 34.43
CA PHE A 66 -19.37 10.11 34.64
C PHE A 66 -19.75 8.80 35.33
N GLN A 67 -18.90 7.78 35.28
CA GLN A 67 -19.17 6.48 35.93
C GLN A 67 -18.33 6.26 37.18
N GLY A 68 -17.48 7.21 37.55
CA GLY A 68 -16.53 7.07 38.66
C GLY A 68 -15.59 5.87 38.50
N ALA A 69 -15.40 5.39 37.26
CA ALA A 69 -14.59 4.21 36.98
C ALA A 69 -13.12 4.51 37.30
N ARG A 70 -12.44 3.54 37.90
CA ARG A 70 -11.03 3.71 38.29
C ARG A 70 -10.15 3.64 37.05
N LEU A 71 -8.97 4.27 37.10
CA LEU A 71 -7.99 4.19 35.99
C LEU A 71 -7.70 2.74 35.58
N VAL A 72 -7.74 1.80 36.52
CA VAL A 72 -7.56 0.37 36.25
C VAL A 72 -8.62 -0.21 35.31
N ASP A 73 -9.85 0.29 35.37
CA ASP A 73 -10.98 -0.23 34.57
C ASP A 73 -10.91 0.23 33.10
N VAL A 74 -10.15 1.30 32.84
CA VAL A 74 -9.94 1.90 31.51
C VAL A 74 -8.48 1.78 31.03
N ALA A 75 -7.58 1.29 31.88
CA ALA A 75 -6.15 1.12 31.58
C ALA A 75 -5.92 0.23 30.37
N ASN A 76 -6.68 -0.86 30.24
CA ASN A 76 -6.55 -1.78 29.10
C ASN A 76 -6.83 -1.09 27.76
N VAL A 77 -7.82 -0.20 27.71
CA VAL A 77 -8.13 0.57 26.49
C VAL A 77 -7.07 1.61 26.20
N LEU A 78 -6.49 2.24 27.22
CA LEU A 78 -5.41 3.22 27.02
C LEU A 78 -4.10 2.58 26.57
N ILE A 79 -3.73 1.43 27.15
CA ILE A 79 -2.56 0.67 26.72
C ILE A 79 -2.76 0.19 25.28
N GLY A 80 -3.93 -0.38 24.96
CA GLY A 80 -4.28 -0.78 23.60
C GLY A 80 -4.25 0.38 22.61
N GLY A 81 -4.84 1.53 22.98
CA GLY A 81 -4.83 2.74 22.16
C GLY A 81 -3.42 3.25 21.89
N THR A 82 -2.55 3.28 22.92
CA THR A 82 -1.15 3.71 22.76
C THR A 82 -0.38 2.78 21.83
N LEU A 83 -0.62 1.47 21.91
CA LEU A 83 -0.01 0.48 21.02
C LEU A 83 -0.48 0.64 19.57
N ILE A 84 -1.78 0.87 19.35
CA ILE A 84 -2.34 1.14 18.02
C ILE A 84 -1.72 2.42 17.43
N GLY A 85 -1.71 3.51 18.20
CA GLY A 85 -1.11 4.78 17.78
C GLY A 85 0.38 4.65 17.43
N GLY A 86 1.14 3.93 18.26
CA GLY A 86 2.55 3.63 18.02
C GLY A 86 2.77 2.79 16.76
N ALA A 87 1.94 1.77 16.53
CA ALA A 87 1.99 0.96 15.32
C ALA A 87 1.68 1.78 14.05
N GLY A 88 0.71 2.71 14.11
CA GLY A 88 0.42 3.63 13.02
C GLY A 88 1.61 4.52 12.65
N ALA A 89 2.31 5.06 13.66
CA ALA A 89 3.52 5.85 13.42
C ALA A 89 4.64 5.02 12.76
N MET A 90 4.86 3.78 13.22
CA MET A 90 5.87 2.89 12.64
C MET A 90 5.52 2.45 11.22
N ALA A 91 4.24 2.23 10.93
CA ALA A 91 3.78 1.90 9.58
C ALA A 91 4.08 3.03 8.58
N SER A 92 3.95 4.30 8.99
CA SER A 92 4.27 5.45 8.15
C SER A 92 5.76 5.55 7.80
N TYR A 93 6.66 5.04 8.65
CA TYR A 93 8.11 5.07 8.43
C TYR A 93 8.64 3.92 7.57
N ILE A 94 7.92 2.79 7.48
CA ILE A 94 8.36 1.61 6.73
C ILE A 94 7.93 1.69 5.26
N VAL A 95 6.81 2.36 4.96
CA VAL A 95 6.30 2.50 3.58
C VAL A 95 6.71 3.81 2.91
N SER A 96 7.44 4.68 3.62
CA SER A 96 7.96 5.93 3.06
C SER A 96 9.07 5.72 2.04
#